data_AF-A0A524LSS2-F1
#
_entry.id   AF-A0A524LSS2-F1
#
_cell.length_a   1.000
_cell.length_b   1.000
_cell.length_c   1.000
_cell.angle_alpha   90.00
_cell.angle_beta   90.00
_cell.angle_gamma   90.00
#
_symmetry.space_group_name_H-M   'P 1'
#
loop_
_entity.id
_entity.type
_entity.pdbx_description
1 polymer ?
#
loop_
_entity_poly.entity_id
_entity_poly.type
_entity_poly.pdbx_seq_one_letter_code
_entity_poly.pdbx_strand_id
1 'polypeptide(L)'
;MGRLNGFQTVLLMIVLALVFVIPASAQKVNAFPKDDDPLHVRVAMYDELMRGNHWNEGAIMQHVIFPPVGKETPIVGSQEDVAGHTAVFLAAYSYRYAVTKDPKVREWANQLMEGLLKLEKVTGVPGVVARSFNKTDKPLWHEQTYFFPMEWHQSTSMPGYRWQGDLSSDKFTDFLYGVGTFWEICADAEYKAKAAGFLDRFMGRCVDYNFKMVDVDNKMTLWGNFCPDLPHQSLNSLEMLAGMKVTYRVTGKERYRAAYQMLIDRYHYDDDAIMAKVLWPDEWKTPWDDHLAAKSFDMLMRWEDDPLLKIKYRMSLNRHWHDWKNSDFRNSADVFYHMLYQVLTGETVVGEKCIAAIKQMPGFKRQRLTYTIPTENGMKTMEADEEGNATTMIRNYWFGRYHGFIDPKW
;
A
#
# COMPACT_ATOMS: atom_id res chain seq x y z
N MET A 1 14.49 -86.86 14.06
CA MET A 1 13.73 -87.13 12.81
C MET A 1 12.26 -86.82 13.06
N GLY A 2 11.58 -86.13 12.14
CA GLY A 2 10.14 -85.77 12.21
C GLY A 2 9.81 -84.59 13.17
N ARG A 3 9.14 -83.48 12.81
CA ARG A 3 7.83 -83.26 12.10
C ARG A 3 6.62 -83.58 13.01
N LEU A 4 5.57 -82.75 13.18
CA LEU A 4 5.14 -81.48 12.54
C LEU A 4 4.26 -80.61 13.49
N ASN A 5 4.27 -79.30 13.24
CA ASN A 5 3.20 -78.29 13.30
C ASN A 5 2.13 -78.31 14.42
N GLY A 6 2.15 -77.26 15.24
CA GLY A 6 0.94 -76.67 15.81
C GLY A 6 0.33 -75.63 14.83
N PHE A 7 -0.97 -75.71 14.57
CA PHE A 7 -1.72 -74.68 13.85
C PHE A 7 -2.28 -73.66 14.84
N GLN A 8 -1.77 -72.43 14.81
CA GLN A 8 -2.51 -71.24 15.25
C GLN A 8 -2.69 -70.31 14.06
N THR A 9 -3.85 -70.37 13.44
CA THR A 9 -4.24 -69.45 12.36
C THR A 9 -4.63 -68.11 12.98
N VAL A 10 -3.65 -67.22 13.18
CA VAL A 10 -3.92 -65.83 13.54
C VAL A 10 -4.56 -65.14 12.34
N LEU A 11 -5.79 -64.64 12.52
CA LEU A 11 -6.53 -63.92 11.50
C LEU A 11 -5.89 -62.54 11.30
N LEU A 12 -5.05 -62.41 10.27
CA LEU A 12 -4.40 -61.14 9.94
C LEU A 12 -5.44 -60.19 9.30
N MET A 13 -6.12 -59.39 10.12
CA MET A 13 -6.87 -58.23 9.63
C MET A 13 -5.90 -57.23 9.02
N ILE A 14 -5.77 -57.25 7.70
CA ILE A 14 -5.16 -56.15 6.94
C ILE A 14 -6.12 -54.98 7.03
N VAL A 15 -5.98 -54.16 8.07
CA VAL A 15 -6.56 -52.81 8.10
C VAL A 15 -5.80 -52.01 7.06
N LEU A 16 -6.38 -51.94 5.87
CA LEU A 16 -5.87 -51.12 4.78
C LEU A 16 -6.19 -49.66 5.12
N ALA A 17 -5.35 -49.10 6.00
CA ALA A 17 -5.38 -47.69 6.36
C ALA A 17 -4.99 -46.88 5.12
N LEU A 18 -6.00 -46.55 4.31
CA LEU A 18 -5.97 -45.44 3.38
C LEU A 18 -5.81 -44.16 4.21
N VAL A 19 -4.55 -43.90 4.59
CA VAL A 19 -4.12 -42.58 5.01
C VAL A 19 -4.27 -41.69 3.78
N PHE A 20 -5.46 -41.13 3.62
CA PHE A 20 -5.59 -39.85 2.94
C PHE A 20 -4.68 -38.90 3.69
N VAL A 21 -3.50 -38.68 3.13
CA VAL A 21 -2.68 -37.52 3.47
C VAL A 21 -3.48 -36.32 2.98
N ILE A 22 -4.40 -35.86 3.82
CA ILE A 22 -5.00 -34.54 3.68
C ILE A 22 -3.77 -33.61 3.72
N PRO A 23 -3.44 -32.91 2.63
CA PRO A 23 -2.33 -31.97 2.68
C PRO A 23 -2.69 -30.94 3.74
N ALA A 24 -1.85 -30.80 4.76
CA ALA A 24 -2.08 -29.84 5.84
C ALA A 24 -2.35 -28.48 5.22
N SER A 25 -3.56 -27.94 5.42
CA SER A 25 -4.02 -26.77 4.68
C SER A 25 -3.07 -25.60 4.94
N ALA A 26 -2.53 -25.08 3.84
CA ALA A 26 -1.22 -24.44 3.83
C ALA A 26 -1.16 -23.05 4.47
N GLN A 27 -2.28 -22.53 4.97
CA GLN A 27 -2.58 -21.10 5.06
C GLN A 27 -3.58 -20.80 6.19
N LYS A 28 -3.61 -19.56 6.67
CA LYS A 28 -4.60 -19.10 7.66
C LYS A 28 -5.99 -18.91 7.05
N VAL A 29 -6.09 -18.35 5.84
CA VAL A 29 -7.36 -18.17 5.11
C VAL A 29 -7.26 -18.80 3.72
N ASN A 30 -8.24 -19.63 3.36
CA ASN A 30 -8.29 -20.40 2.11
C ASN A 30 -9.61 -20.20 1.34
N ALA A 31 -10.51 -19.33 1.83
CA ALA A 31 -11.80 -19.07 1.20
C ALA A 31 -11.68 -17.92 0.20
N PHE A 32 -12.20 -18.12 -1.02
CA PHE A 32 -12.08 -17.17 -2.12
C PHE A 32 -13.44 -16.73 -2.65
N PRO A 33 -13.60 -15.45 -3.01
CA PRO A 33 -14.75 -15.00 -3.75
C PRO A 33 -14.76 -15.57 -5.17
N LYS A 34 -15.95 -15.79 -5.71
CA LYS A 34 -16.17 -16.05 -7.13
C LYS A 34 -16.22 -14.73 -7.90
N ASP A 35 -16.03 -14.79 -9.21
CA ASP A 35 -16.12 -13.61 -10.07
C ASP A 35 -17.55 -13.04 -10.14
N ASP A 36 -18.58 -13.84 -9.88
CA ASP A 36 -20.01 -13.47 -9.91
C ASP A 36 -20.63 -13.15 -8.53
N ASP A 37 -19.86 -13.26 -7.44
CA ASP A 37 -20.34 -12.86 -6.11
C ASP A 37 -20.58 -11.33 -6.03
N PRO A 38 -21.58 -10.87 -5.25
CA PRO A 38 -21.81 -9.44 -5.02
C PRO A 38 -20.56 -8.72 -4.50
N LEU A 39 -20.34 -7.46 -4.92
CA LEU A 39 -19.14 -6.68 -4.59
C LEU A 39 -18.86 -6.64 -3.09
N HIS A 40 -19.88 -6.43 -2.25
CA HIS A 40 -19.72 -6.43 -0.79
C HIS A 40 -19.23 -7.77 -0.23
N VAL A 41 -19.65 -8.90 -0.81
CA VAL A 41 -19.16 -10.24 -0.46
C VAL A 41 -17.71 -10.38 -0.89
N ARG A 42 -17.39 -10.01 -2.14
CA ARG A 42 -16.01 -10.08 -2.67
C ARG A 42 -15.04 -9.24 -1.84
N VAL A 43 -15.41 -8.00 -1.49
CA VAL A 43 -14.62 -7.12 -0.62
C VAL A 43 -14.44 -7.71 0.78
N ALA A 44 -15.47 -8.31 1.38
CA ALA A 44 -15.35 -8.93 2.70
C ALA A 44 -14.40 -10.14 2.70
N MET A 45 -14.46 -10.98 1.67
CA MET A 45 -13.57 -12.15 1.54
C MET A 45 -12.11 -11.72 1.25
N TYR A 46 -11.90 -10.72 0.40
CA TYR A 46 -10.56 -10.16 0.20
C TYR A 46 -10.03 -9.47 1.47
N ASP A 47 -10.86 -8.80 2.27
CA ASP A 47 -10.46 -8.24 3.57
C ASP A 47 -10.00 -9.31 4.57
N GLU A 48 -10.64 -10.48 4.57
CA GLU A 48 -10.21 -11.64 5.35
C GLU A 48 -8.91 -12.25 4.84
N LEU A 49 -8.74 -12.41 3.52
CA LEU A 49 -7.48 -12.87 2.92
C LEU A 49 -6.33 -11.91 3.24
N MET A 50 -6.52 -10.60 3.08
CA MET A 50 -5.52 -9.59 3.42
C MET A 50 -5.11 -9.65 4.90
N ARG A 51 -6.07 -9.70 5.83
CA ARG A 51 -5.77 -9.82 7.28
C ARG A 51 -5.19 -11.18 7.68
N GLY A 52 -5.55 -12.25 6.96
CA GLY A 52 -5.12 -13.62 7.27
C GLY A 52 -3.73 -13.96 6.75
N ASN A 53 -3.45 -13.60 5.49
CA ASN A 53 -2.31 -14.10 4.73
C ASN A 53 -1.25 -13.02 4.44
N HIS A 54 -1.64 -11.73 4.36
CA HIS A 54 -0.73 -10.63 4.02
C HIS A 54 -0.25 -9.82 5.25
N TRP A 55 -0.80 -10.06 6.43
CA TRP A 55 -0.53 -9.25 7.61
C TRP A 55 0.79 -9.64 8.31
N ASN A 56 1.75 -8.72 8.33
CA ASN A 56 3.08 -8.87 8.94
C ASN A 56 3.30 -7.78 9.99
N GLU A 57 2.94 -8.05 11.24
CA GLU A 57 3.16 -7.13 12.38
C GLU A 57 2.67 -5.68 12.16
N GLY A 58 1.53 -5.53 11.48
CA GLY A 58 0.92 -4.23 11.14
C GLY A 58 1.28 -3.71 9.74
N ALA A 59 2.30 -4.26 9.08
CA ALA A 59 2.56 -4.02 7.67
C ALA A 59 1.79 -5.01 6.77
N ILE A 60 1.45 -4.59 5.56
CA ILE A 60 0.69 -5.39 4.58
C ILE A 60 1.61 -5.82 3.43
N MET A 61 1.82 -7.12 3.30
CA MET A 61 2.59 -7.72 2.22
C MET A 61 1.84 -7.56 0.88
N GLN A 62 2.50 -7.01 -0.13
CA GLN A 62 1.89 -6.80 -1.44
C GLN A 62 1.74 -8.07 -2.26
N HIS A 63 2.65 -9.02 -2.02
CA HIS A 63 2.80 -10.29 -2.70
C HIS A 63 3.26 -11.33 -1.67
N VAL A 64 2.60 -12.48 -1.63
CA VAL A 64 2.84 -13.58 -0.69
C VAL A 64 3.00 -14.88 -1.47
N ILE A 65 4.12 -15.58 -1.29
CA ILE A 65 4.40 -16.89 -1.89
C ILE A 65 4.39 -17.96 -0.78
N PHE A 66 3.71 -19.08 -1.00
CA PHE A 66 3.56 -20.18 -0.04
C PHE A 66 4.41 -21.39 -0.43
N PRO A 67 5.23 -21.98 0.48
CA PRO A 67 5.33 -21.74 1.92
C PRO A 67 5.86 -20.34 2.30
N PRO A 68 5.35 -19.73 3.39
CA PRO A 68 5.46 -20.32 4.73
C PRO A 68 4.17 -20.98 5.25
N VAL A 69 4.03 -22.27 4.98
CA VAL A 69 2.97 -23.12 5.54
C VAL A 69 3.15 -23.28 7.05
N GLY A 70 2.16 -22.83 7.82
CA GLY A 70 2.04 -23.15 9.26
C GLY A 70 3.23 -22.75 10.14
N LYS A 71 4.06 -21.78 9.70
CA LYS A 71 5.26 -21.34 10.41
C LYS A 71 5.19 -19.88 10.81
N GLU A 72 5.75 -19.56 11.98
CA GLU A 72 6.06 -18.18 12.40
C GLU A 72 7.31 -17.61 11.71
N THR A 73 7.51 -17.93 10.43
CA THR A 73 8.60 -17.37 9.62
C THR A 73 8.12 -16.15 8.82
N PRO A 74 9.01 -15.21 8.48
CA PRO A 74 8.64 -14.07 7.65
C PRO A 74 7.99 -14.48 6.33
N ILE A 75 7.10 -13.63 5.84
CA ILE A 75 6.43 -13.80 4.56
C ILE A 75 7.46 -13.54 3.43
N VAL A 76 7.38 -14.32 2.36
CA VAL A 76 8.27 -14.21 1.19
C VAL A 76 7.48 -13.81 -0.06
N GLY A 77 8.11 -13.03 -0.94
CA GLY A 77 7.48 -12.41 -2.11
C GLY A 77 8.27 -11.18 -2.54
N SER A 78 7.74 -10.39 -3.48
CA SER A 78 8.24 -9.03 -3.68
C SER A 78 7.66 -8.12 -2.59
N GLN A 79 8.44 -7.15 -2.11
CA GLN A 79 8.14 -6.37 -0.90
C GLN A 79 8.38 -4.85 -1.05
N GLU A 80 8.74 -4.40 -2.25
CA GLU A 80 9.19 -3.04 -2.56
C GLU A 80 8.16 -1.93 -2.29
N ASP A 81 6.87 -2.26 -2.20
CA ASP A 81 5.75 -1.35 -2.02
C ASP A 81 4.87 -1.65 -0.79
N VAL A 82 5.36 -2.51 0.12
CA VAL A 82 4.70 -2.87 1.39
C VAL A 82 4.27 -1.64 2.19
N ALA A 83 5.14 -0.65 2.32
CA ALA A 83 4.84 0.60 3.01
C ALA A 83 3.66 1.37 2.37
N GLY A 84 3.59 1.41 1.04
CA GLY A 84 2.52 2.06 0.30
C GLY A 84 1.19 1.33 0.46
N HIS A 85 1.19 0.02 0.25
CA HIS A 85 0.01 -0.84 0.46
C HIS A 85 -0.51 -0.80 1.90
N THR A 86 0.37 -0.71 2.90
CA THR A 86 0.00 -0.53 4.31
C THR A 86 -0.76 0.79 4.52
N ALA A 87 -0.28 1.89 3.94
CA ALA A 87 -0.93 3.19 4.06
C ALA A 87 -2.22 3.33 3.22
N VAL A 88 -2.32 2.69 2.05
CA VAL A 88 -3.57 2.57 1.29
C VAL A 88 -4.63 1.77 2.08
N PHE A 89 -4.21 0.69 2.74
CA PHE A 89 -5.11 -0.10 3.59
C PHE A 89 -5.54 0.65 4.86
N LEU A 90 -4.65 1.49 5.42
CA LEU A 90 -4.97 2.43 6.50
C LEU A 90 -6.04 3.46 6.09
N ALA A 91 -5.96 4.03 4.88
CA ALA A 91 -7.03 4.86 4.33
C ALA A 91 -8.34 4.09 4.20
N ALA A 92 -8.30 2.88 3.61
CA ALA A 92 -9.47 2.01 3.46
C ALA A 92 -10.19 1.73 4.79
N TYR A 93 -9.42 1.42 5.84
CA TYR A 93 -9.95 1.16 7.17
C TYR A 93 -10.48 2.42 7.85
N SER A 94 -9.91 3.59 7.54
CA SER A 94 -10.41 4.88 8.03
C SER A 94 -11.78 5.23 7.44
N TYR A 95 -11.98 5.04 6.13
CA TYR A 95 -13.30 5.17 5.52
C TYR A 95 -14.28 4.09 6.00
N ARG A 96 -13.82 2.84 6.18
CA ARG A 96 -14.64 1.76 6.76
C ARG A 96 -15.14 2.14 8.14
N TYR A 97 -14.27 2.64 9.02
CA TYR A 97 -14.65 3.14 10.34
C TYR A 97 -15.61 4.33 10.26
N ALA A 98 -15.41 5.24 9.29
CA ALA A 98 -16.33 6.36 9.07
C ALA A 98 -17.77 5.89 8.82
N VAL A 99 -17.92 4.86 7.97
CA VAL A 99 -19.20 4.28 7.54
C VAL A 99 -19.82 3.38 8.60
N THR A 100 -19.04 2.54 9.29
CA THR A 100 -19.57 1.51 10.21
C THR A 100 -19.58 1.94 11.68
N LYS A 101 -18.72 2.88 12.08
CA LYS A 101 -18.39 3.25 13.47
C LYS A 101 -17.95 2.07 14.36
N ASP A 102 -17.56 0.94 13.75
CA ASP A 102 -17.13 -0.26 14.46
C ASP A 102 -15.77 -0.03 15.15
N PRO A 103 -15.69 -0.08 16.50
CA PRO A 103 -14.44 0.12 17.23
C PRO A 103 -13.37 -0.91 16.86
N LYS A 104 -13.73 -2.11 16.37
CA LYS A 104 -12.77 -3.11 15.92
C LYS A 104 -12.05 -2.71 14.64
N VAL A 105 -12.72 -1.95 13.77
CA VAL A 105 -12.10 -1.39 12.56
C VAL A 105 -11.08 -0.32 12.91
N ARG A 106 -11.37 0.55 13.89
CA ARG A 106 -10.39 1.50 14.41
C ARG A 106 -9.19 0.80 15.05
N GLU A 107 -9.41 -0.26 15.82
CA GLU A 107 -8.31 -1.07 16.39
C GLU A 107 -7.40 -1.65 15.29
N TRP A 108 -7.96 -2.16 14.19
CA TRP A 108 -7.14 -2.59 13.06
C TRP A 108 -6.43 -1.43 12.35
N ALA A 109 -7.07 -0.25 12.20
CA ALA A 109 -6.42 0.94 11.66
C ALA A 109 -5.25 1.42 12.54
N ASN A 110 -5.42 1.39 13.85
CA ASN A 110 -4.37 1.67 14.83
C ASN A 110 -3.16 0.73 14.62
N GLN A 111 -3.39 -0.57 14.44
CA GLN A 111 -2.32 -1.54 14.19
C GLN A 111 -1.61 -1.33 12.84
N LEU A 112 -2.31 -0.85 11.80
CA LEU A 112 -1.68 -0.45 10.53
C LEU A 112 -0.80 0.79 10.71
N MET A 113 -1.23 1.77 11.53
CA MET A 113 -0.39 2.93 11.89
C MET A 113 0.85 2.51 12.68
N GLU A 114 0.74 1.56 13.61
CA GLU A 114 1.91 0.96 14.28
C GLU A 114 2.85 0.24 13.30
N GLY A 115 2.32 -0.39 12.25
CA GLY A 115 3.10 -0.95 11.14
C GLY A 115 3.94 0.11 10.41
N LEU A 116 3.36 1.27 10.09
CA LEU A 116 4.08 2.40 9.49
C LEU A 116 5.14 2.98 10.42
N LEU A 117 4.83 3.13 11.72
CA LEU A 117 5.81 3.53 12.74
C LEU A 117 6.97 2.51 12.86
N LYS A 118 6.69 1.22 12.67
CA LYS A 118 7.70 0.17 12.70
C LYS A 118 8.61 0.19 11.47
N LEU A 119 8.08 0.52 10.29
CA LEU A 119 8.86 0.75 9.07
C LEU A 119 9.84 1.92 9.20
N GLU A 120 9.52 2.95 10.00
CA GLU A 120 10.51 3.97 10.41
C GLU A 120 11.50 3.40 11.45
N LYS A 121 10.98 2.80 12.53
CA LYS A 121 11.78 2.34 13.67
C LYS A 121 12.89 1.37 13.27
N VAL A 122 12.64 0.48 12.30
CA VAL A 122 13.58 -0.56 11.86
C VAL A 122 14.82 -0.02 11.14
N THR A 123 14.76 1.19 10.57
CA THR A 123 15.92 1.87 9.96
C THR A 123 16.87 2.42 11.03
N GLY A 124 16.32 2.79 12.19
CA GLY A 124 17.04 3.44 13.27
C GLY A 124 17.31 4.94 13.06
N VAL A 125 16.88 5.51 11.93
CA VAL A 125 17.10 6.92 11.59
C VAL A 125 15.75 7.66 11.53
N PRO A 126 15.48 8.62 12.43
CA PRO A 126 14.26 9.41 12.41
C PRO A 126 13.97 10.04 11.04
N GLY A 127 12.76 9.83 10.52
CA GLY A 127 12.33 10.29 9.22
C GLY A 127 12.76 9.43 8.02
N VAL A 128 13.56 8.36 8.20
CA VAL A 128 13.81 7.35 7.16
C VAL A 128 12.88 6.17 7.37
N VAL A 129 12.09 5.83 6.36
CA VAL A 129 11.09 4.76 6.41
C VAL A 129 11.47 3.68 5.41
N ALA A 130 11.56 2.44 5.88
CA ALA A 130 11.82 1.28 5.04
C ALA A 130 10.65 1.00 4.07
N ARG A 131 10.94 0.37 2.93
CA ARG A 131 9.92 -0.22 2.05
C ARG A 131 9.18 -1.36 2.75
N SER A 132 9.93 -2.22 3.45
CA SER A 132 9.45 -3.43 4.14
C SER A 132 10.38 -3.84 5.29
N PHE A 133 9.93 -4.80 6.12
CA PHE A 133 10.78 -5.48 7.10
C PHE A 133 10.44 -6.97 7.23
N ASN A 134 11.45 -7.77 7.59
CA ASN A 134 11.33 -9.19 7.87
C ASN A 134 12.01 -9.52 9.21
N LYS A 135 11.36 -10.31 10.06
CA LYS A 135 11.91 -10.77 11.35
C LYS A 135 12.86 -11.97 11.15
N THR A 136 14.10 -11.68 10.79
CA THR A 136 15.17 -12.66 10.53
C THR A 136 16.55 -12.05 10.76
N ASP A 137 17.53 -12.88 11.14
CA ASP A 137 18.96 -12.50 11.21
C ASP A 137 19.75 -12.90 9.95
N LYS A 138 19.09 -13.51 8.96
CA LYS A 138 19.70 -13.97 7.71
C LYS A 138 18.88 -13.52 6.50
N PRO A 139 19.52 -13.23 5.35
CA PRO A 139 18.82 -12.94 4.11
C PRO A 139 17.88 -14.09 3.71
N LEU A 140 16.66 -13.73 3.31
CA LEU A 140 15.70 -14.64 2.69
C LEU A 140 15.97 -14.72 1.18
N TRP A 141 15.63 -15.83 0.55
CA TRP A 141 15.92 -16.08 -0.88
C TRP A 141 15.33 -14.98 -1.80
N HIS A 142 14.18 -14.42 -1.42
CA HIS A 142 13.46 -13.41 -2.20
C HIS A 142 14.22 -12.06 -2.22
N GLU A 143 15.01 -11.75 -1.19
CA GLU A 143 15.86 -10.55 -1.12
C GLU A 143 16.89 -10.52 -2.28
N GLN A 144 17.27 -11.68 -2.82
CA GLN A 144 18.22 -11.80 -3.94
C GLN A 144 17.54 -11.90 -5.32
N THR A 145 16.22 -12.07 -5.37
CA THR A 145 15.47 -12.39 -6.60
C THR A 145 14.58 -11.23 -7.07
N TYR A 146 14.07 -10.42 -6.14
CA TYR A 146 13.19 -9.29 -6.45
C TYR A 146 13.93 -7.96 -6.49
N PHE A 147 13.16 -6.86 -6.57
CA PHE A 147 13.65 -5.50 -6.71
C PHE A 147 14.68 -5.12 -5.62
N PHE A 148 15.76 -4.47 -6.06
CA PHE A 148 16.88 -3.93 -5.26
C PHE A 148 17.47 -4.86 -4.17
N PRO A 149 18.17 -5.94 -4.57
CA PRO A 149 18.89 -6.82 -3.62
C PRO A 149 19.97 -6.15 -2.76
N MET A 150 20.53 -5.03 -3.24
CA MET A 150 21.58 -4.29 -2.53
C MET A 150 21.08 -3.44 -1.36
N GLU A 151 19.77 -3.12 -1.33
CA GLU A 151 19.14 -2.28 -0.29
C GLU A 151 18.55 -3.10 0.85
N TRP A 152 18.99 -4.35 1.05
CA TRP A 152 18.55 -5.22 2.15
C TRP A 152 19.51 -5.19 3.33
N HIS A 153 19.18 -4.38 4.32
CA HIS A 153 20.02 -4.11 5.49
C HIS A 153 19.67 -5.00 6.68
N GLN A 154 20.66 -5.29 7.53
CA GLN A 154 20.40 -5.73 8.90
C GLN A 154 20.02 -4.51 9.74
N SER A 155 18.95 -4.60 10.54
CA SER A 155 18.56 -3.51 11.43
C SER A 155 19.54 -3.39 12.61
N THR A 156 20.02 -2.17 12.85
CA THR A 156 20.86 -1.82 14.00
C THR A 156 20.02 -1.37 15.21
N SER A 157 18.82 -0.83 14.98
CA SER A 157 17.86 -0.43 16.02
C SER A 157 16.96 -1.57 16.50
N MET A 158 16.81 -2.62 15.68
CA MET A 158 15.96 -3.78 15.94
C MET A 158 16.69 -5.09 15.61
N PRO A 159 17.60 -5.58 16.47
CA PRO A 159 18.21 -6.91 16.31
C PRO A 159 17.15 -8.00 16.09
N GLY A 160 17.44 -8.99 15.23
CA GLY A 160 16.42 -9.94 14.76
C GLY A 160 15.58 -9.46 13.57
N TYR A 161 15.88 -8.30 12.97
CA TYR A 161 15.18 -7.78 11.78
C TYR A 161 16.10 -7.40 10.64
N ARG A 162 15.61 -7.62 9.42
CA ARG A 162 16.10 -7.07 8.15
C ARG A 162 15.05 -6.13 7.55
N TRP A 163 15.50 -5.14 6.80
CA TRP A 163 14.62 -4.16 6.16
C TRP A 163 15.15 -3.70 4.81
N GLN A 164 14.25 -3.20 3.96
CA GLN A 164 14.58 -2.76 2.60
C GLN A 164 14.58 -1.22 2.49
N GLY A 165 15.66 -0.65 1.97
CA GLY A 165 15.86 0.80 1.79
C GLY A 165 15.39 1.38 0.45
N ASP A 166 15.98 2.51 0.08
CA ASP A 166 15.73 3.34 -1.11
C ASP A 166 14.25 3.63 -1.36
N LEU A 167 13.58 4.33 -0.44
CA LEU A 167 12.15 4.60 -0.54
C LEU A 167 11.78 5.45 -1.79
N SER A 168 10.69 5.09 -2.47
CA SER A 168 10.19 5.75 -3.69
C SER A 168 9.11 6.82 -3.40
N SER A 169 8.98 7.82 -4.28
CA SER A 169 8.03 8.95 -4.16
C SER A 169 6.57 8.51 -4.07
N ASP A 170 6.23 7.37 -4.64
CA ASP A 170 4.87 6.84 -4.53
C ASP A 170 4.47 6.55 -3.06
N LYS A 171 5.43 6.18 -2.20
CA LYS A 171 5.21 5.94 -0.76
C LYS A 171 5.09 7.24 0.01
N PHE A 172 5.81 8.27 -0.43
CA PHE A 172 5.64 9.63 0.08
C PHE A 172 4.17 10.05 -0.11
N THR A 173 3.57 9.89 -1.30
CA THR A 173 2.13 10.20 -1.48
C THR A 173 1.20 9.25 -0.74
N ASP A 174 1.52 7.96 -0.62
CA ASP A 174 0.73 7.01 0.17
C ASP A 174 0.69 7.36 1.66
N PHE A 175 1.81 7.81 2.24
CA PHE A 175 1.85 8.24 3.63
C PHE A 175 0.99 9.48 3.87
N LEU A 176 1.08 10.48 3.00
CA LEU A 176 0.26 11.69 3.09
C LEU A 176 -1.23 11.36 3.03
N TYR A 177 -1.62 10.52 2.08
CA TYR A 177 -3.00 10.07 1.89
C TYR A 177 -3.50 9.19 3.05
N GLY A 178 -2.77 8.12 3.36
CA GLY A 178 -3.13 7.12 4.36
C GLY A 178 -3.14 7.66 5.78
N VAL A 179 -2.02 8.28 6.20
CA VAL A 179 -1.86 8.82 7.55
C VAL A 179 -2.71 10.08 7.73
N GLY A 180 -2.83 10.93 6.70
CA GLY A 180 -3.71 12.11 6.74
C GLY A 180 -5.19 11.74 6.87
N THR A 181 -5.68 10.80 6.05
CA THR A 181 -7.06 10.28 6.14
C THR A 181 -7.33 9.62 7.50
N PHE A 182 -6.39 8.84 8.02
CA PHE A 182 -6.50 8.23 9.34
C PHE A 182 -6.56 9.27 10.45
N TRP A 183 -5.64 10.25 10.43
CA TRP A 183 -5.61 11.35 11.40
C TRP A 183 -6.91 12.15 11.40
N GLU A 184 -7.52 12.38 10.24
CA GLU A 184 -8.76 13.15 10.12
C GLU A 184 -9.98 12.37 10.62
N ILE A 185 -10.14 11.12 10.15
CA ILE A 185 -11.42 10.39 10.20
C ILE A 185 -11.50 9.34 11.33
N CYS A 186 -10.38 8.70 11.67
CA CYS A 186 -10.39 7.44 12.43
C CYS A 186 -9.64 7.51 13.76
N ALA A 187 -8.51 8.20 13.78
CA ALA A 187 -7.62 8.31 14.93
C ALA A 187 -8.28 9.03 16.12
N ASP A 188 -8.07 8.49 17.32
CA ASP A 188 -8.31 9.18 18.59
C ASP A 188 -7.16 10.15 18.93
N ALA A 189 -7.18 10.76 20.12
CA ALA A 189 -6.18 11.74 20.52
C ALA A 189 -4.75 11.16 20.60
N GLU A 190 -4.58 9.91 21.01
CA GLU A 190 -3.27 9.24 21.07
C GLU A 190 -2.76 8.99 19.65
N TYR A 191 -3.59 8.39 18.81
CA TYR A 191 -3.18 8.06 17.44
C TYR A 191 -3.05 9.28 16.52
N LYS A 192 -3.77 10.37 16.77
CA LYS A 192 -3.53 11.66 16.12
C LYS A 192 -2.13 12.20 16.45
N ALA A 193 -1.69 12.09 17.70
CA ALA A 193 -0.33 12.50 18.10
C ALA A 193 0.75 11.61 17.44
N LYS A 194 0.54 10.29 17.39
CA LYS A 194 1.43 9.35 16.68
C LYS A 194 1.54 9.64 15.19
N ALA A 195 0.41 9.79 14.51
CA ALA A 195 0.31 10.09 13.08
C ALA A 195 0.97 11.44 12.74
N ALA A 196 0.69 12.49 13.52
CA ALA A 196 1.33 13.80 13.36
C ALA A 196 2.85 13.71 13.59
N GLY A 197 3.30 12.98 14.62
CA GLY A 197 4.72 12.78 14.90
C GLY A 197 5.48 11.99 13.83
N PHE A 198 4.83 11.02 13.18
CA PHE A 198 5.40 10.30 12.03
C PHE A 198 5.63 11.24 10.84
N LEU A 199 4.58 11.97 10.42
CA LEU A 199 4.67 12.91 9.31
C LEU A 199 5.64 14.07 9.61
N ASP A 200 5.69 14.55 10.85
CA ASP A 200 6.67 15.54 11.32
C ASP A 200 8.11 15.09 11.10
N ARG A 201 8.46 13.84 11.46
CA ARG A 201 9.82 13.31 11.26
C ARG A 201 10.13 13.08 9.79
N PHE A 202 9.22 12.43 9.06
CA PHE A 202 9.40 12.12 7.63
C PHE A 202 9.52 13.40 6.78
N MET A 203 8.52 14.28 6.85
CA MET A 203 8.48 15.51 6.05
C MET A 203 9.41 16.59 6.60
N GLY A 204 9.69 16.60 7.91
CA GLY A 204 10.74 17.43 8.51
C GLY A 204 12.10 17.11 7.90
N ARG A 205 12.46 15.82 7.83
CA ARG A 205 13.69 15.37 7.18
C ARG A 205 13.74 15.78 5.70
N CYS A 206 12.66 15.63 4.94
CA CYS A 206 12.62 16.12 3.56
C CYS A 206 12.97 17.62 3.48
N VAL A 207 12.37 18.47 4.31
CA VAL A 207 12.67 19.92 4.36
C VAL A 207 14.12 20.17 4.80
N ASP A 208 14.62 19.47 5.82
CA ASP A 208 15.99 19.62 6.32
C ASP A 208 17.06 19.26 5.25
N TYR A 209 16.72 18.36 4.33
CA TYR A 209 17.55 17.99 3.18
C TYR A 209 17.21 18.73 1.88
N ASN A 210 16.66 19.94 1.97
CA ASN A 210 16.27 20.79 0.83
C ASN A 210 15.27 20.09 -0.11
N PHE A 211 14.19 19.59 0.46
CA PHE A 211 13.09 18.88 -0.22
C PHE A 211 13.50 17.59 -0.93
N LYS A 212 14.59 16.96 -0.50
CA LYS A 212 14.99 15.61 -0.94
C LYS A 212 14.55 14.59 0.09
N MET A 213 13.89 13.53 -0.35
CA MET A 213 13.74 12.33 0.44
C MET A 213 15.09 11.58 0.40
N VAL A 214 15.68 11.36 1.59
CA VAL A 214 17.03 10.82 1.73
C VAL A 214 17.05 9.58 2.64
N ASP A 215 17.92 8.63 2.31
CA ASP A 215 18.06 7.37 3.06
C ASP A 215 18.94 7.54 4.32
N VAL A 216 19.30 6.43 4.97
CA VAL A 216 20.15 6.34 6.16
C VAL A 216 21.56 6.86 5.94
N ASP A 217 22.07 6.84 4.71
CA ASP A 217 23.37 7.43 4.35
C ASP A 217 23.30 8.94 4.03
N ASN A 218 22.10 9.51 4.13
CA ASN A 218 21.75 10.91 3.83
C ASN A 218 21.87 11.31 2.35
N LYS A 219 22.03 10.36 1.42
CA LYS A 219 21.86 10.61 -0.01
C LYS A 219 20.39 10.54 -0.41
N MET A 220 20.04 11.24 -1.49
CA MET A 220 18.70 11.21 -2.07
C MET A 220 18.40 9.80 -2.58
N THR A 221 17.21 9.27 -2.27
CA THR A 221 16.73 8.01 -2.84
C THR A 221 16.51 8.16 -4.35
N LEU A 222 16.48 7.06 -5.10
CA LEU A 222 16.45 7.09 -6.57
C LEU A 222 15.26 7.91 -7.14
N TRP A 223 14.13 7.93 -6.42
CA TRP A 223 12.93 8.70 -6.78
C TRP A 223 12.63 9.86 -5.80
N GLY A 224 13.55 10.19 -4.90
CA GLY A 224 13.33 11.12 -3.80
C GLY A 224 13.47 12.61 -4.14
N ASN A 225 13.42 13.01 -5.40
CA ASN A 225 13.72 14.39 -5.81
C ASN A 225 12.48 15.30 -5.88
N PHE A 226 12.29 16.12 -4.84
CA PHE A 226 11.36 17.24 -4.84
C PHE A 226 12.10 18.58 -4.64
N CYS A 227 13.42 18.59 -4.88
CA CYS A 227 14.33 19.70 -4.57
C CYS A 227 14.11 20.87 -5.55
N PRO A 228 13.82 22.09 -5.07
CA PRO A 228 13.56 23.23 -5.95
C PRO A 228 14.80 23.69 -6.73
N ASP A 229 15.99 23.38 -6.21
CA ASP A 229 17.27 23.71 -6.86
C ASP A 229 17.81 22.58 -7.79
N LEU A 230 17.05 21.49 -8.01
CA LEU A 230 17.39 20.41 -8.95
C LEU A 230 16.26 20.20 -9.98
N PRO A 231 16.55 19.80 -11.23
CA PRO A 231 15.52 19.42 -12.19
C PRO A 231 14.66 18.26 -11.65
N HIS A 232 13.36 18.51 -11.51
CA HIS A 232 12.34 17.55 -11.08
C HIS A 232 11.15 17.59 -12.05
N GLN A 233 10.21 16.66 -11.92
CA GLN A 233 8.99 16.65 -12.73
C GLN A 233 7.91 17.53 -12.07
N SER A 234 7.03 18.11 -12.87
CA SER A 234 5.88 18.88 -12.39
C SER A 234 4.95 18.13 -11.42
N LEU A 235 4.95 16.80 -11.48
CA LEU A 235 4.28 15.94 -10.51
C LEU A 235 4.91 16.07 -9.12
N ASN A 236 6.24 16.11 -9.03
CA ASN A 236 6.95 16.21 -7.74
C ASN A 236 6.65 17.54 -7.02
N SER A 237 6.40 18.62 -7.78
CA SER A 237 5.90 19.88 -7.24
C SER A 237 4.51 19.74 -6.60
N LEU A 238 3.57 19.08 -7.29
CA LEU A 238 2.25 18.75 -6.74
C LEU A 238 2.34 17.89 -5.46
N GLU A 239 3.19 16.85 -5.49
CA GLU A 239 3.42 15.96 -4.35
C GLU A 239 3.95 16.74 -3.14
N MET A 240 4.98 17.57 -3.31
CA MET A 240 5.59 18.31 -2.21
C MET A 240 4.66 19.39 -1.64
N LEU A 241 3.86 20.05 -2.48
CA LEU A 241 2.80 20.96 -2.02
C LEU A 241 1.76 20.22 -1.16
N ALA A 242 1.29 19.05 -1.60
CA ALA A 242 0.43 18.19 -0.79
C ALA A 242 1.12 17.79 0.54
N GLY A 243 2.41 17.45 0.50
CA GLY A 243 3.20 17.07 1.65
C GLY A 243 3.30 18.16 2.71
N MET A 244 3.62 19.38 2.31
CA MET A 244 3.68 20.53 3.21
C MET A 244 2.29 20.88 3.77
N LYS A 245 1.23 20.87 2.94
CA LYS A 245 -0.15 21.16 3.39
C LYS A 245 -0.63 20.15 4.43
N VAL A 246 -0.47 18.86 4.15
CA VAL A 246 -0.85 17.77 5.05
C VAL A 246 -0.09 17.84 6.37
N THR A 247 1.23 18.01 6.31
CA THR A 247 2.05 18.05 7.52
C THR A 247 1.75 19.28 8.38
N TYR A 248 1.53 20.45 7.77
CA TYR A 248 1.05 21.62 8.48
C TYR A 248 -0.30 21.36 9.16
N ARG A 249 -1.26 20.75 8.44
CA ARG A 249 -2.61 20.47 8.97
C ARG A 249 -2.61 19.56 10.20
N VAL A 250 -1.78 18.51 10.21
CA VAL A 250 -1.73 17.53 11.32
C VAL A 250 -0.82 17.93 12.47
N THR A 251 0.22 18.74 12.22
CA THR A 251 1.21 19.15 13.25
C THR A 251 1.00 20.55 13.82
N GLY A 252 0.36 21.46 13.07
CA GLY A 252 0.28 22.89 13.38
C GLY A 252 1.63 23.64 13.34
N LYS A 253 2.72 23.02 12.89
CA LYS A 253 4.06 23.64 12.93
C LYS A 253 4.27 24.58 11.74
N GLU A 254 4.48 25.87 12.05
CA GLU A 254 4.62 26.94 11.06
C GLU A 254 5.73 26.69 10.01
N ARG A 255 6.78 25.91 10.34
CA ARG A 255 7.84 25.56 9.37
C ARG A 255 7.31 24.94 8.07
N TYR A 256 6.21 24.18 8.12
CA TYR A 256 5.61 23.56 6.94
C TYR A 256 4.76 24.53 6.14
N ARG A 257 4.06 25.46 6.80
CA ARG A 257 3.34 26.57 6.13
C ARG A 257 4.31 27.55 5.47
N ALA A 258 5.40 27.90 6.14
CA ALA A 258 6.46 28.74 5.58
C ALA A 258 7.15 28.07 4.39
N ALA A 259 7.45 26.77 4.47
CA ALA A 259 8.00 26.00 3.36
C ALA A 259 7.03 25.92 2.17
N TYR A 260 5.75 25.64 2.41
CA TYR A 260 4.68 25.67 1.40
C TYR A 260 4.64 27.02 0.66
N GLN A 261 4.58 28.12 1.41
CA GLN A 261 4.53 29.46 0.85
C GLN A 261 5.81 29.80 0.06
N MET A 262 6.99 29.38 0.54
CA MET A 262 8.25 29.59 -0.16
C MET A 262 8.31 28.85 -1.50
N LEU A 263 7.86 27.59 -1.56
CA LEU A 263 7.82 26.80 -2.80
C LEU A 263 6.91 27.45 -3.86
N ILE A 264 5.83 28.11 -3.41
CA ILE A 264 4.91 28.87 -4.27
C ILE A 264 5.55 30.20 -4.70
N ASP A 265 5.87 31.08 -3.74
CA ASP A 265 6.25 32.47 -4.04
C ASP A 265 7.60 32.61 -4.75
N ARG A 266 8.56 31.72 -4.44
CA ARG A 266 9.94 31.79 -4.95
C ARG A 266 10.22 30.80 -6.07
N TYR A 267 9.58 29.65 -6.06
CA TYR A 267 9.87 28.54 -6.97
C TYR A 267 8.68 28.16 -7.87
N HIS A 268 7.53 28.83 -7.71
CA HIS A 268 6.34 28.68 -8.56
C HIS A 268 5.83 27.23 -8.68
N TYR A 269 5.97 26.45 -7.61
CA TYR A 269 5.52 25.05 -7.56
C TYR A 269 4.02 24.89 -7.83
N ASP A 270 3.21 25.91 -7.56
CA ASP A 270 1.77 25.92 -7.85
C ASP A 270 1.45 26.12 -9.33
N ASP A 271 2.27 26.87 -10.08
CA ASP A 271 2.18 26.98 -11.53
C ASP A 271 2.79 25.74 -12.22
N ASP A 272 3.93 25.26 -11.75
CA ASP A 272 4.55 24.04 -12.27
C ASP A 272 3.65 22.82 -12.03
N ALA A 273 3.04 22.69 -10.85
CA ALA A 273 2.07 21.62 -10.54
C ALA A 273 0.86 21.58 -11.49
N ILE A 274 0.54 22.63 -12.24
CA ILE A 274 -0.48 22.58 -13.32
C ILE A 274 -0.07 21.53 -14.37
N MET A 275 1.22 21.40 -14.66
CA MET A 275 1.76 20.51 -15.69
C MET A 275 1.98 19.06 -15.23
N ALA A 276 1.63 18.72 -13.98
CA ALA A 276 1.83 17.39 -13.38
C ALA A 276 1.33 16.20 -14.23
N LYS A 277 0.25 16.35 -15.02
CA LYS A 277 -0.13 15.32 -16.01
C LYS A 277 0.64 15.51 -17.32
N VAL A 278 1.44 14.51 -17.69
CA VAL A 278 1.90 14.30 -19.07
C VAL A 278 0.71 13.89 -19.94
N LEU A 279 0.45 14.66 -21.00
CA LEU A 279 -0.67 14.41 -21.93
C LEU A 279 -0.22 13.98 -23.32
N TRP A 280 1.03 14.27 -23.70
CA TRP A 280 1.61 13.92 -24.99
C TRP A 280 3.15 13.90 -24.86
N PRO A 281 3.86 13.01 -25.57
CA PRO A 281 3.34 11.90 -26.36
C PRO A 281 2.73 10.80 -25.48
N ASP A 282 1.87 9.95 -26.03
CA ASP A 282 1.13 8.93 -25.26
C ASP A 282 2.08 7.90 -24.62
N GLU A 283 3.22 7.63 -25.25
CA GLU A 283 4.26 6.71 -24.76
C GLU A 283 4.98 7.23 -23.50
N TRP A 284 4.81 8.51 -23.14
CA TRP A 284 5.33 9.09 -21.89
C TRP A 284 4.28 9.15 -20.78
N LYS A 285 3.05 8.66 -21.04
CA LYS A 285 2.03 8.52 -19.99
C LYS A 285 2.35 7.32 -19.12
N THR A 286 2.55 7.60 -17.84
CA THR A 286 2.95 6.60 -16.86
C THR A 286 1.78 6.33 -15.91
N PRO A 287 1.15 5.13 -15.93
CA PRO A 287 -0.08 4.90 -15.17
C PRO A 287 0.04 4.99 -13.65
N TRP A 288 1.25 4.82 -13.11
CA TRP A 288 1.49 4.98 -11.67
C TRP A 288 1.51 6.45 -11.23
N ASP A 289 1.95 7.38 -12.09
CA ASP A 289 1.96 8.83 -11.81
C ASP A 289 0.54 9.34 -11.47
N ASP A 290 -0.48 8.81 -12.14
CA ASP A 290 -1.88 9.12 -11.86
C ASP A 290 -2.30 8.70 -10.43
N HIS A 291 -1.71 7.63 -9.86
CA HIS A 291 -1.93 7.27 -8.45
C HIS A 291 -1.37 8.34 -7.51
N LEU A 292 -0.15 8.83 -7.77
CA LEU A 292 0.54 9.84 -6.97
C LEU A 292 -0.22 11.16 -7.01
N ALA A 293 -0.63 11.58 -8.21
CA ALA A 293 -1.42 12.79 -8.42
C ALA A 293 -2.78 12.70 -7.71
N ALA A 294 -3.53 11.61 -7.89
CA ALA A 294 -4.84 11.42 -7.25
C ALA A 294 -4.76 11.45 -5.71
N LYS A 295 -3.77 10.77 -5.12
CA LYS A 295 -3.51 10.82 -3.67
C LYS A 295 -3.15 12.23 -3.19
N SER A 296 -2.35 12.96 -3.97
CA SER A 296 -1.94 14.33 -3.67
C SER A 296 -3.12 15.32 -3.76
N PHE A 297 -3.96 15.23 -4.81
CA PHE A 297 -5.13 16.09 -4.96
C PHE A 297 -6.18 15.89 -3.87
N ASP A 298 -6.46 14.64 -3.48
CA ASP A 298 -7.43 14.37 -2.41
C ASP A 298 -7.07 15.14 -1.13
N MET A 299 -5.81 15.09 -0.72
CA MET A 299 -5.35 15.75 0.49
C MET A 299 -5.19 17.27 0.30
N LEU A 300 -4.55 17.70 -0.78
CA LEU A 300 -4.21 19.10 -1.01
C LEU A 300 -5.45 19.97 -1.25
N MET A 301 -6.38 19.53 -2.10
CA MET A 301 -7.55 20.34 -2.45
C MET A 301 -8.59 20.40 -1.33
N ARG A 302 -8.72 19.36 -0.51
CA ARG A 302 -9.65 19.35 0.65
C ARG A 302 -9.19 20.26 1.79
N TRP A 303 -7.89 20.50 1.92
CA TRP A 303 -7.30 21.31 3.01
C TRP A 303 -6.63 22.60 2.54
N GLU A 304 -6.71 22.95 1.26
CA GLU A 304 -6.46 24.31 0.83
C GLU A 304 -7.62 25.23 1.26
N ASP A 305 -7.30 26.47 1.61
CA ASP A 305 -8.25 27.54 1.90
C ASP A 305 -8.17 28.68 0.86
N ASP A 306 -6.98 28.91 0.27
CA ASP A 306 -6.77 29.96 -0.74
C ASP A 306 -7.55 29.68 -2.04
N PRO A 307 -8.46 30.59 -2.48
CA PRO A 307 -9.25 30.39 -3.69
C PRO A 307 -8.42 30.47 -4.99
N LEU A 308 -7.30 31.19 -5.02
CA LEU A 308 -6.43 31.30 -6.19
C LEU A 308 -5.61 30.02 -6.38
N LEU A 309 -5.08 29.45 -5.29
CA LEU A 309 -4.40 28.15 -5.34
C LEU A 309 -5.38 27.03 -5.72
N LYS A 310 -6.62 27.06 -5.21
CA LYS A 310 -7.68 26.14 -5.64
C LYS A 310 -7.95 26.18 -7.15
N ILE A 311 -7.87 27.35 -7.79
CA ILE A 311 -7.99 27.46 -9.25
C ILE A 311 -6.84 26.73 -9.96
N LYS A 312 -5.59 26.92 -9.54
CA LYS A 312 -4.42 26.24 -10.12
C LYS A 312 -4.47 24.72 -9.92
N TYR A 313 -4.81 24.25 -8.72
CA TYR A 313 -4.99 22.81 -8.46
C TYR A 313 -6.15 22.22 -9.25
N ARG A 314 -7.25 22.98 -9.43
CA ARG A 314 -8.35 22.57 -10.29
C ARG A 314 -7.94 22.49 -11.77
N MET A 315 -7.07 23.38 -12.27
CA MET A 315 -6.50 23.29 -13.61
C MET A 315 -5.64 22.03 -13.78
N SER A 316 -4.81 21.69 -12.78
CA SER A 316 -4.00 20.46 -12.77
C SER A 316 -4.86 19.19 -12.75
N LEU A 317 -5.88 19.15 -11.89
CA LEU A 317 -6.85 18.06 -11.82
C LEU A 317 -7.63 17.90 -13.14
N ASN A 318 -7.99 19.01 -13.81
CA ASN A 318 -8.67 18.96 -15.10
C ASN A 318 -7.79 18.40 -16.22
N ARG A 319 -6.46 18.54 -16.15
CA ARG A 319 -5.52 17.89 -17.08
C ARG A 319 -5.45 16.38 -16.87
N HIS A 320 -5.42 15.93 -15.61
CA HIS A 320 -5.55 14.49 -15.30
C HIS A 320 -6.90 13.94 -15.80
N TRP A 321 -7.99 14.66 -15.53
CA TRP A 321 -9.33 14.28 -15.96
C TRP A 321 -9.51 14.20 -17.49
N HIS A 322 -8.79 15.01 -18.25
CA HIS A 322 -8.78 14.93 -19.72
C HIS A 322 -8.42 13.51 -20.21
N ASP A 323 -7.52 12.83 -19.50
CA ASP A 323 -7.08 11.46 -19.77
C ASP A 323 -8.01 10.45 -19.07
N TRP A 324 -8.22 10.60 -17.76
CA TRP A 324 -8.98 9.65 -16.92
C TRP A 324 -10.40 9.37 -17.43
N LYS A 325 -11.12 10.39 -17.91
CA LYS A 325 -12.50 10.26 -18.41
C LYS A 325 -12.65 9.28 -19.58
N ASN A 326 -11.56 8.96 -20.28
CA ASN A 326 -11.55 8.05 -21.43
C ASN A 326 -11.22 6.60 -21.03
N SER A 327 -10.90 6.33 -19.76
CA SER A 327 -10.54 4.99 -19.27
C SER A 327 -11.58 3.93 -19.64
N ASP A 328 -11.11 2.73 -19.98
CA ASP A 328 -11.92 1.53 -20.16
C ASP A 328 -12.03 0.65 -18.90
N PHE A 329 -11.54 1.16 -17.76
CA PHE A 329 -11.57 0.56 -16.42
C PHE A 329 -10.86 -0.80 -16.30
N ARG A 330 -9.83 -1.05 -17.12
CA ARG A 330 -8.95 -2.22 -16.94
C ARG A 330 -8.19 -2.20 -15.61
N ASN A 331 -7.83 -1.02 -15.11
CA ASN A 331 -7.21 -0.88 -13.80
C ASN A 331 -8.28 -0.53 -12.75
N SER A 332 -8.27 -1.23 -11.62
CA SER A 332 -9.13 -0.91 -10.47
C SER A 332 -8.93 0.53 -9.97
N ALA A 333 -7.77 1.15 -10.15
CA ALA A 333 -7.55 2.55 -9.77
C ALA A 333 -8.46 3.54 -10.52
N ASP A 334 -8.89 3.22 -11.74
CA ASP A 334 -9.61 4.14 -12.61
C ASP A 334 -10.99 4.54 -12.06
N VAL A 335 -11.65 3.65 -11.30
CA VAL A 335 -12.91 3.99 -10.62
C VAL A 335 -12.68 4.95 -9.46
N PHE A 336 -11.52 4.89 -8.79
CA PHE A 336 -11.17 5.87 -7.75
C PHE A 336 -10.96 7.26 -8.36
N TYR A 337 -10.30 7.36 -9.52
CA TYR A 337 -10.12 8.65 -10.20
C TYR A 337 -11.46 9.34 -10.54
N HIS A 338 -12.45 8.58 -11.02
CA HIS A 338 -13.79 9.11 -11.32
C HIS A 338 -14.54 9.54 -10.05
N MET A 339 -14.54 8.71 -9.00
CA MET A 339 -15.15 9.05 -7.72
C MET A 339 -14.47 10.27 -7.07
N LEU A 340 -13.14 10.31 -7.08
CA LEU A 340 -12.35 11.41 -6.54
C LEU A 340 -12.59 12.71 -7.29
N TYR A 341 -12.57 12.69 -8.63
CA TYR A 341 -12.87 13.89 -9.41
C TYR A 341 -14.26 14.42 -9.06
N GLN A 342 -15.29 13.58 -8.98
CA GLN A 342 -16.63 14.02 -8.56
C GLN A 342 -16.63 14.62 -7.13
N VAL A 343 -15.90 14.05 -6.17
CA VAL A 343 -15.77 14.58 -4.80
C VAL A 343 -15.10 15.95 -4.77
N LEU A 344 -14.00 16.14 -5.52
CA LEU A 344 -13.22 17.38 -5.51
C LEU A 344 -13.83 18.50 -6.35
N THR A 345 -14.78 18.19 -7.23
CA THR A 345 -15.33 19.16 -8.20
C THR A 345 -16.82 19.42 -8.05
N GLY A 346 -17.58 18.48 -7.46
CA GLY A 346 -19.04 18.48 -7.49
C GLY A 346 -19.65 18.10 -8.85
N GLU A 347 -18.84 17.79 -9.87
CA GLU A 347 -19.34 17.43 -11.21
C GLU A 347 -19.77 15.96 -11.26
N THR A 348 -21.00 15.71 -11.72
CA THR A 348 -21.53 14.35 -11.88
C THR A 348 -20.84 13.62 -13.04
N VAL A 349 -19.78 12.86 -12.72
CA VAL A 349 -18.99 12.09 -13.69
C VAL A 349 -18.99 10.58 -13.44
N VAL A 350 -19.44 10.11 -12.27
CA VAL A 350 -19.64 8.69 -11.96
C VAL A 350 -20.92 8.19 -12.65
N GLY A 351 -20.82 7.98 -13.97
CA GLY A 351 -21.90 7.47 -14.81
C GLY A 351 -21.99 5.94 -14.83
N GLU A 352 -22.94 5.41 -15.61
CA GLU A 352 -23.27 3.98 -15.69
C GLU A 352 -22.07 3.07 -15.97
N LYS A 353 -21.16 3.48 -16.88
CA LYS A 353 -19.92 2.74 -17.20
C LYS A 353 -19.02 2.59 -15.97
N CYS A 354 -18.85 3.66 -15.18
CA CYS A 354 -18.08 3.63 -13.95
C CYS A 354 -18.78 2.78 -12.88
N ILE A 355 -20.11 2.85 -12.77
CA ILE A 355 -20.90 2.02 -11.83
C ILE A 355 -20.79 0.53 -12.19
N ALA A 356 -20.80 0.17 -13.47
CA ALA A 356 -20.58 -1.20 -13.92
C ALA A 356 -19.17 -1.69 -13.55
N ALA A 357 -18.14 -0.89 -13.80
CA ALA A 357 -16.77 -1.18 -13.40
C ALA A 357 -16.58 -1.30 -11.88
N ILE A 358 -17.26 -0.45 -11.10
CA ILE A 358 -17.29 -0.52 -9.62
C ILE A 358 -17.83 -1.88 -9.17
N LYS A 359 -18.99 -2.30 -9.68
CA LYS A 359 -19.61 -3.59 -9.34
C LYS A 359 -18.72 -4.78 -9.71
N GLN A 360 -17.98 -4.66 -10.81
CA GLN A 360 -17.08 -5.69 -11.33
C GLN A 360 -15.62 -5.54 -10.88
N MET A 361 -15.29 -4.65 -9.93
CA MET A 361 -13.91 -4.42 -9.49
C MET A 361 -13.17 -5.73 -9.21
N PRO A 362 -11.99 -5.96 -9.80
CA PRO A 362 -11.21 -7.16 -9.55
C PRO A 362 -10.46 -7.07 -8.22
N GLY A 363 -10.27 -8.22 -7.60
CA GLY A 363 -9.19 -8.44 -6.63
C GLY A 363 -8.10 -9.31 -7.26
N PHE A 364 -7.16 -9.79 -6.45
CA PHE A 364 -6.13 -10.70 -6.92
C PHE A 364 -6.71 -12.10 -7.22
N LYS A 365 -6.13 -12.81 -8.18
CA LYS A 365 -6.38 -14.25 -8.37
C LYS A 365 -5.16 -15.00 -7.87
N ARG A 366 -5.33 -15.94 -6.94
CA ARG A 366 -4.25 -16.85 -6.56
C ARG A 366 -3.84 -17.68 -7.77
N GLN A 367 -2.54 -17.90 -7.93
CA GLN A 367 -1.98 -18.73 -8.98
C GLN A 367 -0.98 -19.72 -8.40
N ARG A 368 -0.87 -20.91 -8.99
CA ARG A 368 0.21 -21.85 -8.71
C ARG A 368 1.27 -21.70 -9.79
N LEU A 369 2.46 -21.27 -9.42
CA LEU A 369 3.56 -20.99 -10.34
C LEU A 369 4.81 -21.80 -9.98
N THR A 370 5.71 -21.90 -10.96
CA THR A 370 7.03 -22.53 -10.81
C THR A 370 8.08 -21.45 -10.60
N TYR A 371 8.76 -21.50 -9.46
CA TYR A 371 9.83 -20.58 -9.08
C TYR A 371 11.18 -21.29 -9.12
N THR A 372 12.22 -20.57 -9.53
CA THR A 372 13.60 -21.01 -9.42
C THR A 372 14.29 -20.12 -8.40
N ILE A 373 14.52 -20.64 -7.19
CA ILE A 373 15.02 -19.88 -6.05
C ILE A 373 16.50 -20.20 -5.74
N PRO A 374 17.29 -19.25 -5.23
CA PRO A 374 18.63 -19.53 -4.75
C PRO A 374 18.62 -20.35 -3.44
N THR A 375 19.55 -21.29 -3.32
CA THR A 375 19.79 -22.10 -2.10
C THR A 375 21.30 -22.28 -1.88
N GLU A 376 21.69 -22.78 -0.70
CA GLU A 376 23.10 -23.09 -0.37
C GLU A 376 23.75 -24.06 -1.37
N ASN A 377 22.96 -24.90 -2.06
CA ASN A 377 23.43 -25.88 -3.05
C ASN A 377 23.19 -25.42 -4.51
N GLY A 378 23.01 -24.12 -4.74
CA GLY A 378 22.68 -23.53 -6.04
C GLY A 378 21.18 -23.32 -6.25
N MET A 379 20.75 -23.17 -7.51
CA MET A 379 19.36 -22.88 -7.85
C MET A 379 18.47 -24.12 -7.71
N LYS A 380 17.30 -23.96 -7.07
CA LYS A 380 16.29 -25.01 -6.91
C LYS A 380 14.96 -24.56 -7.49
N THR A 381 14.38 -25.38 -8.35
CA THR A 381 13.01 -25.19 -8.84
C THR A 381 11.98 -25.76 -7.84
N MET A 382 10.88 -25.04 -7.61
CA MET A 382 9.74 -25.49 -6.82
C MET A 382 8.43 -24.93 -7.35
N GLU A 383 7.32 -25.65 -7.15
CA GLU A 383 5.99 -25.09 -7.28
C GLU A 383 5.53 -24.45 -5.96
N ALA A 384 4.94 -23.27 -6.06
CA ALA A 384 4.35 -22.55 -4.94
C ALA A 384 3.07 -21.84 -5.39
N ASP A 385 2.16 -21.62 -4.44
CA ASP A 385 1.01 -20.74 -4.65
C ASP A 385 1.42 -19.29 -4.33
N GLU A 386 0.92 -18.32 -5.09
CA GLU A 386 1.06 -16.88 -4.79
C GLU A 386 -0.26 -16.14 -4.61
N GLU A 387 -0.26 -15.10 -3.78
CA GLU A 387 -1.32 -14.09 -3.66
C GLU A 387 -0.73 -12.69 -3.88
N GLY A 388 -1.28 -11.95 -4.85
CA GLY A 388 -1.17 -10.49 -4.88
C GLY A 388 -2.10 -9.84 -3.85
N ASN A 389 -2.15 -8.51 -3.76
CA ASN A 389 -2.98 -7.82 -2.75
C ASN A 389 -4.27 -7.21 -3.32
N ALA A 390 -5.23 -6.95 -2.43
CA ALA A 390 -6.52 -6.32 -2.74
C ALA A 390 -6.69 -4.92 -2.11
N THR A 391 -5.60 -4.28 -1.66
CA THR A 391 -5.68 -3.01 -0.91
C THR A 391 -6.39 -1.89 -1.68
N THR A 392 -6.10 -1.74 -2.98
CA THR A 392 -6.76 -0.78 -3.87
C THR A 392 -8.26 -1.05 -4.00
N MET A 393 -8.68 -2.30 -4.21
CA MET A 393 -10.10 -2.69 -4.29
C MET A 393 -10.84 -2.35 -2.99
N ILE A 394 -10.25 -2.68 -1.84
CA ILE A 394 -10.86 -2.46 -0.52
C ILE A 394 -10.90 -0.95 -0.21
N ARG A 395 -9.86 -0.18 -0.57
CA ARG A 395 -9.86 1.30 -0.50
C ARG A 395 -10.97 1.88 -1.35
N ASN A 396 -11.07 1.49 -2.63
CA ASN A 396 -12.07 2.01 -3.55
C ASN A 396 -13.49 1.75 -3.04
N TYR A 397 -13.75 0.54 -2.53
CA TYR A 397 -15.04 0.20 -1.94
C TYR A 397 -15.37 1.11 -0.77
N TRP A 398 -14.49 1.24 0.22
CA TRP A 398 -14.80 2.03 1.42
C TRP A 398 -14.83 3.54 1.14
N PHE A 399 -14.01 4.06 0.24
CA PHE A 399 -14.10 5.43 -0.28
C PHE A 399 -15.46 5.69 -0.94
N GLY A 400 -15.88 4.80 -1.85
CA GLY A 400 -17.17 4.90 -2.53
C GLY A 400 -18.37 4.73 -1.59
N ARG A 401 -18.27 3.89 -0.56
CA ARG A 401 -19.27 3.76 0.52
C ARG A 401 -19.35 5.03 1.38
N TYR A 402 -18.21 5.67 1.66
CA TYR A 402 -18.14 6.90 2.46
C TYR A 402 -18.72 8.12 1.74
N HIS A 403 -18.45 8.26 0.44
CA HIS A 403 -18.97 9.34 -0.40
C HIS A 403 -20.34 9.06 -1.06
N GLY A 404 -20.94 7.88 -0.82
CA GLY A 404 -22.28 7.53 -1.31
C GLY A 404 -22.36 7.06 -2.77
N PHE A 405 -21.23 6.77 -3.42
CA PHE A 405 -21.18 6.20 -4.78
C PHE A 405 -21.51 4.71 -4.85
N ILE A 406 -21.41 3.99 -3.74
CA ILE A 406 -21.57 2.54 -3.68
C ILE A 406 -22.73 2.18 -2.75
N ASP A 407 -23.73 1.47 -3.29
CA ASP A 407 -24.80 0.89 -2.49
C ASP A 407 -24.24 -0.27 -1.64
N PRO A 408 -24.57 -0.38 -0.34
CA PRO A 408 -24.20 -1.54 0.49
C PRO A 408 -24.59 -2.92 -0.08
N LYS A 409 -25.58 -2.99 -0.98
CA LYS A 409 -26.11 -4.23 -1.56
C LYS A 409 -25.39 -4.71 -2.83
N TRP A 410 -24.53 -3.88 -3.45
CA TRP A 410 -23.83 -4.23 -4.68
C TRP A 410 -22.83 -5.37 -4.52
#